data_AF-A0A834LXS9-F1
#
_entry.id   AF-A0A834LXS9-F1
#
_cell.length_a   1.000
_cell.length_b   1.000
_cell.length_c   1.000
_cell.angle_alpha   90.00
_cell.angle_beta   90.00
_cell.angle_gamma   90.00
#
_symmetry.space_group_name_H-M   'P 1'
#
loop_
_entity.id
_entity.type
_entity.pdbx_description
1 polymer ?
#
loop_
_entity_poly.entity_id
_entity_poly.type
_entity_poly.pdbx_seq_one_letter_code
_entity_poly.pdbx_strand_id
1 'polypeptide(L)'
;MQGLSAMKRRAKTLSLNSEEFEITSLVRIDLGVDPLEQFLSLHSNWVEEGRRVVVPEPIPNLKLNSQILQESIIDLINRNPSAGWKAYMSPRFSNYTVGQFKHLLGVKPTPQQDLKDVPVIAHPKTLKLPDHFDARTAWPHCSTIGKILGWLLAWS
;
A
#
# COMPACT_ATOMS: atom_id res chain seq x y z
N MET A 1 -0.14 -3.83 -52.15
CA MET A 1 -1.14 -3.33 -51.18
C MET A 1 -1.38 -4.44 -50.16
N GLN A 2 -0.70 -4.38 -49.01
CA GLN A 2 -0.80 -5.40 -47.96
C GLN A 2 -1.88 -4.97 -46.96
N GLY A 3 -2.81 -5.87 -46.66
CA GLY A 3 -3.95 -5.62 -45.77
C GLY A 3 -3.53 -5.58 -44.30
N LEU A 4 -4.03 -4.58 -43.56
CA LEU A 4 -3.99 -4.56 -42.11
C LEU A 4 -5.11 -5.44 -41.55
N SER A 5 -4.72 -6.46 -40.78
CA SER A 5 -5.64 -7.27 -39.98
C SER A 5 -6.17 -6.44 -38.80
N ALA A 6 -7.48 -6.23 -38.76
CA ALA A 6 -8.17 -5.55 -37.67
C ALA A 6 -8.27 -6.49 -36.45
N MET A 7 -7.65 -6.09 -35.34
CA MET A 7 -7.74 -6.79 -34.06
C MET A 7 -9.13 -6.57 -33.45
N LYS A 8 -10.04 -7.53 -33.67
CA LYS A 8 -11.40 -7.56 -33.12
C LYS A 8 -11.32 -7.87 -31.61
N ARG A 9 -11.39 -6.84 -30.76
CA ARG A 9 -11.58 -7.05 -29.30
C ARG A 9 -13.00 -7.56 -29.07
N ARG A 10 -13.10 -8.83 -28.67
CA ARG A 10 -14.33 -9.46 -28.21
C ARG A 10 -14.65 -8.89 -26.82
N ALA A 11 -15.62 -7.99 -26.74
CA ALA A 11 -16.19 -7.59 -25.45
C ALA A 11 -16.93 -8.81 -24.88
N LYS A 12 -16.39 -9.39 -23.80
CA LYS A 12 -17.13 -10.34 -22.97
C LYS A 12 -17.63 -9.55 -21.77
N THR A 13 -18.93 -9.29 -21.76
CA THR A 13 -19.65 -8.72 -20.62
C THR A 13 -19.53 -9.72 -19.47
N LEU A 14 -18.73 -9.38 -18.46
CA LEU A 14 -18.68 -10.06 -17.18
C LEU A 14 -19.32 -9.11 -16.17
N SER A 15 -20.51 -9.47 -15.70
CA SER A 15 -21.06 -8.88 -14.48
C SER A 15 -20.16 -9.30 -13.33
N LEU A 16 -19.43 -8.36 -12.76
CA LEU A 16 -18.64 -8.60 -11.57
C LEU A 16 -19.33 -7.93 -10.39
N ASN A 17 -19.99 -8.78 -9.62
CA ASN A 17 -20.35 -8.51 -8.24
C ASN A 17 -19.07 -8.16 -7.48
N SER A 18 -19.20 -7.25 -6.52
CA SER A 18 -18.14 -6.86 -5.60
C SER A 18 -17.67 -8.06 -4.80
N GLU A 19 -16.46 -8.54 -5.07
CA GLU A 19 -15.56 -9.24 -4.15
C GLU A 19 -14.46 -9.91 -4.97
N GLU A 20 -13.34 -9.21 -5.17
CA GLU A 20 -12.00 -9.79 -5.33
C GLU A 20 -11.01 -8.63 -5.40
N PHE A 21 -10.57 -8.19 -4.22
CA PHE A 21 -9.33 -7.45 -4.11
C PHE A 21 -8.24 -8.46 -4.44
N GLU A 22 -7.66 -8.39 -5.64
CA GLU A 22 -6.49 -9.19 -5.99
C GLU A 22 -5.30 -8.80 -5.08
N ILE A 23 -5.16 -9.50 -3.97
CA ILE A 23 -3.90 -9.63 -3.22
C ILE A 23 -3.58 -11.12 -3.15
N THR A 24 -3.41 -11.78 -4.29
CA THR A 24 -2.82 -13.12 -4.35
C THR A 24 -2.12 -13.34 -5.68
N SER A 25 -0.91 -12.81 -5.77
CA SER A 25 0.14 -13.26 -6.69
C SER A 25 1.44 -13.05 -5.91
N LEU A 26 2.24 -14.03 -5.50
CA LEU A 26 2.33 -15.46 -5.70
C LEU A 26 3.11 -16.02 -4.49
N VAL A 27 2.49 -16.80 -3.63
CA VAL A 27 3.19 -17.82 -2.81
C VAL A 27 2.28 -19.04 -2.77
N ARG A 28 2.45 -19.90 -3.76
CA ARG A 28 1.80 -21.21 -3.79
C ARG A 28 2.53 -22.10 -2.78
N ILE A 29 2.03 -22.15 -1.55
CA ILE A 29 2.38 -23.20 -0.60
C ILE A 29 1.25 -24.21 -0.69
N ASP A 30 1.50 -25.32 -1.39
CA ASP A 30 0.59 -26.46 -1.49
C ASP A 30 0.48 -27.16 -0.12
N LEU A 31 -0.35 -26.63 0.77
CA LEU A 31 -0.80 -27.30 1.98
C LEU A 31 -2.31 -27.43 1.86
N GLY A 32 -2.80 -28.66 1.62
CA GLY A 32 -4.18 -28.99 1.27
C GLY A 32 -5.23 -28.66 2.33
N VAL A 33 -5.50 -27.38 2.53
CA VAL A 33 -6.55 -26.83 3.38
C VAL A 33 -7.46 -25.98 2.50
N ASP A 34 -8.77 -26.07 2.71
CA ASP A 34 -9.79 -25.34 1.95
C ASP A 34 -9.48 -23.82 1.95
N PRO A 35 -9.38 -23.17 0.77
CA PRO A 35 -9.08 -21.74 0.65
C PRO A 35 -10.04 -20.83 1.43
N LEU A 36 -11.31 -21.21 1.59
CA LEU A 36 -12.30 -20.43 2.34
C LEU A 36 -12.07 -20.54 3.85
N GLU A 37 -11.71 -21.72 4.35
CA GLU A 37 -11.35 -21.93 5.76
C GLU A 37 -10.06 -21.17 6.12
N GLN A 38 -9.10 -21.11 5.19
CA GLN A 38 -7.87 -20.36 5.38
C GLN A 38 -8.11 -18.84 5.36
N PHE A 39 -8.99 -18.36 4.47
CA PHE A 39 -9.39 -16.94 4.45
C PHE A 39 -10.14 -16.54 5.71
N LEU A 40 -11.11 -17.34 6.16
CA LEU A 40 -11.86 -17.09 7.38
C LEU A 40 -10.96 -17.15 8.62
N SER A 41 -10.00 -18.08 8.69
CA SER A 41 -9.00 -18.14 9.76
C SER A 41 -8.08 -16.92 9.78
N LEU A 42 -7.62 -16.45 8.61
CA LEU A 42 -6.80 -15.25 8.52
C LEU A 42 -7.61 -14.01 8.93
N HIS A 43 -8.82 -13.84 8.41
CA HIS A 43 -9.68 -12.69 8.74
C HIS A 43 -10.03 -12.63 10.23
N SER A 44 -10.40 -13.77 10.82
CA SER A 44 -10.72 -13.86 12.26
C SER A 44 -9.49 -13.57 13.13
N ASN A 45 -8.30 -14.03 12.74
CA ASN A 45 -7.05 -13.68 13.43
C ASN A 45 -6.72 -12.18 13.32
N TRP A 46 -6.85 -11.55 12.14
CA TRP A 46 -6.59 -10.11 11.96
C TRP A 46 -7.57 -9.21 12.74
N VAL A 47 -8.85 -9.59 12.81
CA VAL A 47 -9.88 -8.84 13.55
C VAL A 47 -9.68 -8.96 15.07
N GLU A 48 -9.27 -10.13 15.57
CA GLU A 48 -8.98 -10.31 17.00
C GLU A 48 -7.64 -9.70 17.42
N GLU A 49 -6.64 -9.66 16.54
CA GLU A 49 -5.35 -8.97 16.76
C GLU A 49 -5.54 -7.44 16.89
N GLY A 50 -6.49 -6.86 16.14
CA GLY A 50 -6.83 -5.44 16.23
C GLY A 50 -7.67 -5.04 17.45
N ARG A 51 -8.30 -6.01 18.14
CA ARG A 51 -9.13 -5.77 19.34
C ARG A 51 -8.32 -5.91 20.63
N ARG A 52 -7.24 -6.69 20.64
CA ARG A 52 -6.36 -6.81 21.80
C ARG A 52 -5.51 -5.54 21.89
N VAL A 53 -5.44 -4.95 23.09
CA VAL A 53 -4.27 -4.14 23.45
C VAL A 53 -3.11 -5.14 23.55
N VAL A 54 -2.52 -5.45 22.41
CA VAL A 54 -1.30 -6.24 22.36
C VAL A 54 -0.24 -5.35 22.98
N VAL A 55 0.10 -5.61 24.24
CA VAL A 55 1.45 -5.28 24.72
C VAL A 55 2.36 -6.07 23.79
N PRO A 56 3.09 -5.43 22.87
CA PRO A 56 3.89 -6.18 21.92
C PRO A 56 4.81 -7.07 22.73
N GLU A 57 4.79 -8.39 22.48
CA GLU A 57 5.91 -9.20 22.91
C GLU A 57 7.18 -8.50 22.40
N PRO A 58 8.19 -8.28 23.26
CA PRO A 58 9.38 -7.54 22.87
C PRO A 58 9.96 -8.20 21.64
N ILE A 59 9.84 -7.54 20.48
CA ILE A 59 10.26 -8.10 19.20
C ILE A 59 11.71 -8.54 19.37
N PRO A 60 12.00 -9.85 19.29
CA PRO A 60 13.31 -10.36 19.67
C PRO A 60 14.37 -9.69 18.79
N ASN A 61 15.24 -8.95 19.45
CA ASN A 61 16.46 -8.36 18.92
C ASN A 61 16.31 -7.73 17.53
N LEU A 62 15.35 -6.81 17.38
CA LEU A 62 15.38 -5.90 16.23
C LEU A 62 16.78 -5.29 16.15
N LYS A 63 17.48 -5.52 15.04
CA LYS A 63 18.76 -4.86 14.75
C LYS A 63 18.49 -3.38 14.48
N LEU A 64 18.11 -2.63 15.51
CA LEU A 64 17.75 -1.22 15.40
C LEU A 64 18.93 -0.38 14.87
N ASN A 65 20.15 -0.88 15.05
CA ASN A 65 21.39 -0.25 14.59
C ASN A 65 21.83 -0.69 13.19
N SER A 66 21.16 -1.65 12.55
CA SER A 66 21.51 -2.00 11.16
C SER A 66 21.01 -0.93 10.19
N GLN A 67 21.73 -0.72 9.10
CA GLN A 67 21.31 0.17 8.02
C GLN A 67 20.02 -0.31 7.37
N ILE A 68 19.15 0.62 7.03
CA ILE A 68 17.85 0.34 6.40
C ILE A 68 17.98 0.01 4.91
N LEU A 69 18.97 0.61 4.23
CA LEU A 69 19.22 0.40 2.82
C LEU A 69 20.26 -0.71 2.60
N GLN A 70 19.93 -1.69 1.74
CA GLN A 70 20.81 -2.81 1.38
C GLN A 70 20.62 -3.13 -0.11
N GLU A 71 21.72 -3.33 -0.84
CA GLU A 71 21.67 -3.63 -2.28
C GLU A 71 20.92 -4.92 -2.57
N SER A 72 21.09 -5.93 -1.72
CA SER A 72 20.39 -7.22 -1.81
C SER A 72 18.87 -7.06 -1.80
N ILE A 73 18.32 -6.13 -1.01
CA ILE A 73 16.88 -5.86 -0.95
C ILE A 73 16.41 -5.17 -2.24
N ILE A 74 17.18 -4.21 -2.74
CA ILE A 74 16.86 -3.51 -3.99
C ILE A 74 16.86 -4.49 -5.16
N ASP A 75 17.87 -5.34 -5.25
CA ASP A 75 17.97 -6.36 -6.29
C ASP A 75 16.83 -7.36 -6.20
N LEU A 76 16.50 -7.83 -4.99
CA LEU A 76 15.38 -8.73 -4.77
C LEU A 76 14.07 -8.13 -5.27
N ILE A 77 13.80 -6.87 -4.94
CA ILE A 77 12.59 -6.16 -5.39
C ILE A 77 12.58 -6.02 -6.92
N ASN A 78 13.69 -5.52 -7.48
CA ASN A 78 13.77 -5.21 -8.91
C ASN A 78 13.86 -6.44 -9.82
N ARG A 79 14.13 -7.63 -9.27
CA ARG A 79 14.04 -8.91 -9.99
C ARG A 79 12.61 -9.28 -10.36
N ASN A 80 11.59 -8.68 -9.73
CA ASN A 80 10.21 -8.91 -10.10
C ASN A 80 9.87 -8.08 -11.35
N PRO A 81 9.73 -8.70 -12.55
CA PRO A 81 9.46 -7.97 -13.78
C PRO A 81 8.05 -7.39 -13.83
N SER A 82 7.15 -7.85 -12.95
CA SER A 82 5.75 -7.43 -12.89
C SER A 82 5.53 -6.29 -11.89
N ALA A 83 6.58 -5.82 -11.20
CA ALA A 83 6.45 -4.70 -10.27
C ALA A 83 6.17 -3.39 -11.03
N GLY A 84 5.09 -2.70 -10.69
CA GLY A 84 4.75 -1.38 -11.24
C GLY A 84 5.63 -0.23 -10.71
N TRP A 85 6.70 -0.53 -9.98
CA TRP A 85 7.59 0.42 -9.33
C TRP A 85 9.02 -0.15 -9.29
N LYS A 86 10.01 0.73 -9.08
CA LYS A 86 11.44 0.37 -9.04
C LYS A 86 12.07 0.84 -7.74
N ALA A 87 12.76 -0.05 -7.04
CA ALA A 87 13.53 0.29 -5.85
C ALA A 87 14.88 0.94 -6.24
N TYR A 88 15.35 1.87 -5.41
CA TYR A 88 16.65 2.51 -5.57
C TYR A 88 17.26 2.88 -4.21
N MET A 89 18.59 3.07 -4.19
CA MET A 89 19.33 3.55 -3.02
C MET A 89 19.07 5.05 -2.82
N SER A 90 18.08 5.39 -2.00
CA SER A 90 17.75 6.80 -1.78
C SER A 90 18.80 7.51 -0.93
N PRO A 91 19.44 8.60 -1.42
CA PRO A 91 20.41 9.37 -0.64
C PRO A 91 19.87 9.87 0.69
N ARG A 92 18.56 10.16 0.73
CA ARG A 92 17.84 10.58 1.94
C ARG A 92 17.99 9.58 3.10
N PHE A 93 18.19 8.30 2.80
CA PHE A 93 18.22 7.23 3.79
C PHE A 93 19.56 6.48 3.85
N SER A 94 20.61 6.94 3.15
CA SER A 94 21.89 6.22 3.05
C SER A 94 22.54 5.86 4.38
N ASN A 95 22.35 6.69 5.42
CA ASN A 95 22.91 6.48 6.75
C ASN A 95 21.85 6.20 7.82
N TYR A 96 20.62 5.89 7.41
CA TYR A 96 19.55 5.61 8.36
C TYR A 96 19.68 4.20 8.91
N THR A 97 19.66 4.09 10.23
CA THR A 97 19.43 2.81 10.90
C THR A 97 17.94 2.45 10.87
N VAL A 98 17.62 1.17 11.09
CA VAL A 98 16.23 0.72 11.26
C VAL A 98 15.52 1.50 12.38
N GLY A 99 16.22 1.77 13.49
CA GLY A 99 15.70 2.56 14.60
C GLY A 99 15.38 4.00 14.19
N GLN A 100 16.28 4.67 13.46
CA GLN A 100 16.05 6.04 12.96
C GLN A 100 14.90 6.08 11.95
N PHE A 101 14.83 5.11 11.04
CA PHE A 101 13.76 5.02 10.05
C PHE A 101 12.38 4.84 10.71
N LYS A 102 12.29 4.05 11.78
CA LYS A 102 11.04 3.87 12.55
C LYS A 102 10.46 5.18 13.11
N HIS A 103 11.29 6.17 13.42
CA HIS A 103 10.80 7.47 13.91
C HIS A 103 10.04 8.24 12.82
N LEU A 104 10.22 7.91 11.54
CA LEU A 104 9.43 8.47 10.43
C LEU A 104 8.04 7.83 10.34
N LEU A 105 7.82 6.67 10.97
CA LEU A 105 6.58 5.88 10.90
C LEU A 105 5.69 6.14 12.14
N GLY A 106 5.48 7.42 12.47
CA GLY A 106 4.88 7.84 13.74
C GLY A 106 3.34 7.79 13.83
N VAL A 107 2.63 7.27 12.83
CA VAL A 107 1.16 7.23 12.84
C VAL A 107 0.69 6.18 13.85
N LYS A 108 -0.06 6.61 14.85
CA LYS A 108 -0.77 5.72 15.79
C LYS A 108 -2.19 5.48 15.29
N PRO A 109 -2.78 4.30 15.51
CA PRO A 109 -4.18 4.07 15.21
C PRO A 109 -5.07 5.12 15.89
N THR A 110 -6.05 5.64 15.15
CA THR A 110 -7.02 6.59 15.71
C THR A 110 -7.87 5.88 16.76
N PRO A 111 -7.94 6.38 18.01
CA PRO A 111 -8.82 5.83 19.04
C PRO A 111 -10.28 5.79 18.58
N GLN A 112 -11.01 4.70 18.90
CA GLN A 112 -12.41 4.56 18.46
C GLN A 112 -13.32 5.70 18.96
N GLN A 113 -13.04 6.25 20.13
CA GLN A 113 -13.81 7.38 20.67
C GLN A 113 -13.72 8.62 19.77
N ASP A 114 -12.57 8.85 19.12
CA ASP A 114 -12.33 10.01 18.25
C ASP A 114 -13.00 9.82 16.87
N LEU A 115 -13.41 8.59 16.53
CA LEU A 115 -14.11 8.27 15.29
C LEU A 115 -15.64 8.44 15.39
N LYS A 116 -16.20 8.41 16.61
CA LYS A 116 -17.66 8.42 16.81
C LYS A 116 -18.33 9.72 16.36
N ASP A 117 -17.59 10.81 16.36
CA ASP A 117 -18.10 12.15 16.06
C ASP A 117 -17.80 12.61 14.63
N VAL A 118 -17.22 11.75 13.78
CA VAL A 118 -16.91 12.08 12.39
C VAL A 118 -18.07 11.64 11.48
N PRO A 119 -18.81 12.56 10.84
CA PRO A 119 -19.89 12.18 9.94
C PRO A 119 -19.34 11.49 8.70
N VAL A 120 -19.88 10.32 8.37
CA VAL A 120 -19.58 9.61 7.12
C VAL A 120 -20.51 10.10 6.02
N ILE A 121 -19.95 10.75 5.01
CA ILE A 121 -20.69 11.19 3.82
C ILE A 121 -20.57 10.11 2.74
N ALA A 122 -21.71 9.58 2.31
CA ALA A 122 -21.78 8.59 1.22
C ALA A 122 -22.36 9.23 -0.05
N HIS A 123 -21.82 8.86 -1.20
CA HIS A 123 -22.29 9.30 -2.51
C HIS A 123 -22.87 8.12 -3.33
N PRO A 124 -23.83 8.37 -4.24
CA PRO A 124 -24.35 7.33 -5.13
C PRO A 124 -23.26 6.73 -6.02
N LYS A 125 -23.31 5.41 -6.25
CA LYS A 125 -22.39 4.71 -7.18
C LYS A 125 -22.52 5.18 -8.64
N THR A 126 -23.61 5.86 -8.98
CA THR A 126 -23.86 6.43 -10.31
C THR A 126 -23.08 7.73 -10.55
N LEU A 127 -22.41 8.27 -9.52
CA LEU A 127 -21.54 9.43 -9.66
C LEU A 127 -20.37 9.09 -10.60
N LYS A 128 -20.26 9.83 -11.70
CA LYS A 128 -19.17 9.67 -12.67
C LYS A 128 -17.90 10.30 -12.10
N LEU A 129 -16.94 9.47 -11.72
CA LEU A 129 -15.60 9.91 -11.32
C LEU A 129 -14.68 10.01 -12.55
N PRO A 130 -13.68 10.91 -12.54
CA PRO A 130 -12.71 10.97 -13.62
C PRO A 130 -11.73 9.79 -13.55
N ASP A 131 -11.20 9.38 -14.69
CA ASP A 131 -10.18 8.31 -14.77
C ASP A 131 -8.86 8.71 -14.09
N HIS A 132 -8.58 10.01 -14.02
CA HIS A 132 -7.40 10.59 -13.36
C HIS A 132 -7.80 11.82 -12.56
N PHE A 133 -7.19 11.99 -11.38
CA PHE A 133 -7.43 13.13 -10.51
C PHE A 133 -6.13 13.60 -9.87
N ASP A 134 -5.86 14.90 -9.93
CA ASP A 134 -4.77 15.56 -9.20
C ASP A 134 -5.33 16.81 -8.51
N ALA A 135 -5.26 16.83 -7.18
CA ALA A 135 -5.76 17.93 -6.37
C ALA A 135 -5.07 19.27 -6.71
N ARG A 136 -3.80 19.25 -7.14
CA ARG A 136 -3.06 20.47 -7.53
C ARG A 136 -3.66 21.10 -8.78
N THR A 137 -4.16 20.28 -9.70
CA THR A 137 -4.82 20.72 -10.93
C THR A 137 -6.25 21.17 -10.66
N ALA A 138 -6.97 20.49 -9.76
CA ALA A 138 -8.34 20.84 -9.40
C ALA A 138 -8.45 22.16 -8.61
N TRP A 139 -7.44 22.48 -7.79
CA TRP A 139 -7.41 23.70 -6.97
C TRP A 139 -6.09 24.46 -7.12
N PRO A 140 -5.83 25.05 -8.30
CA PRO A 140 -4.53 25.64 -8.62
C PRO A 140 -4.20 26.89 -7.78
N HIS A 141 -5.22 27.58 -7.26
CA HIS A 141 -5.04 28.75 -6.39
C HIS A 141 -4.66 28.38 -4.95
N CYS A 142 -4.75 27.10 -4.58
CA CYS A 142 -4.42 26.61 -3.24
C CYS A 142 -2.96 26.11 -3.20
N SER A 143 -2.02 27.04 -3.00
CA SER A 143 -0.57 26.75 -2.99
C SER A 143 -0.13 25.74 -1.93
N THR A 144 -0.92 25.52 -0.87
CA THR A 144 -0.65 24.54 0.19
C THR A 144 -0.72 23.10 -0.30
N ILE A 145 -1.52 22.79 -1.33
CA ILE A 145 -1.73 21.42 -1.84
C ILE A 145 -0.46 20.88 -2.50
N GLY A 146 0.31 21.75 -3.18
CA GLY A 146 1.56 21.37 -3.81
C GLY A 146 2.78 21.41 -2.88
N LYS A 147 2.63 21.82 -1.63
CA LYS A 147 3.75 22.09 -0.73
C LYS A 147 4.21 20.83 -0.01
N ILE A 148 5.40 20.35 -0.33
CA ILE A 148 6.10 19.31 0.44
C ILE A 148 6.76 19.98 1.65
N LEU A 149 6.46 19.53 2.87
CA LEU A 149 7.07 20.02 4.11
C LEU A 149 8.31 19.18 4.47
N GLY A 150 9.28 19.78 5.18
CA GLY A 150 10.45 19.05 5.71
C GLY A 150 11.75 19.13 4.90
N TRP A 151 11.91 20.13 4.02
CA TRP A 151 13.13 20.33 3.20
C TRP A 151 14.42 20.58 4.00
N LEU A 152 14.35 20.85 5.30
CA LEU A 152 15.50 21.12 6.17
C LEU A 152 16.36 19.89 6.54
N LEU A 153 15.99 18.68 6.10
CA LEU A 153 16.80 17.46 6.30
C LEU A 153 17.38 16.90 4.99
N ALA A 154 17.25 17.62 3.87
CA ALA A 154 17.61 17.10 2.54
C ALA A 154 19.00 17.51 2.03
N TRP A 155 19.69 18.46 2.67
CA TRP A 155 21.02 18.92 2.25
C TRP A 155 21.82 19.45 3.45
N SER A 156 22.34 18.56 4.29
CA SER A 156 23.41 18.85 5.26
C SER A 156 24.24 17.58 5.46
#